data_AF-A0A949ZE19-F1
#
_entry.id   AF-A0A949ZE19-F1
#
_cell.length_a   1.000
_cell.length_b   1.000
_cell.length_c   1.000
_cell.angle_alpha   90.00
_cell.angle_beta   90.00
_cell.angle_gamma   90.00
#
_symmetry.space_group_name_H-M   'P 1'
#
loop_
_entity.id
_entity.type
_entity.pdbx_description
1 polymer ?
#
loop_
_entity_poly.entity_id
_entity_poly.type
_entity_poly.pdbx_seq_one_letter_code
_entity_poly.pdbx_strand_id
1 'polypeptide(L)' 'MSVGGRRFRVQVSEQDRDGLAPRVSVETLVSESFRFLLEREPVTSILESFDLSVIERYFPEYRHEMADRLGV' A
#
# COMPACT_ATOMS: atom_id res chain seq x y z
N MET A 1 2.90 -8.00 -6.27
CA MET A 1 1.55 -7.57 -6.73
C MET A 1 1.55 -7.42 -8.24
N SER A 2 0.44 -7.74 -8.92
CA SER A 2 0.30 -7.51 -10.35
C SER A 2 -0.92 -6.63 -10.62
N VAL A 3 -0.76 -5.55 -11.39
CA VAL A 3 -1.83 -4.62 -11.77
C VAL A 3 -1.73 -4.30 -13.25
N GLY A 4 -2.79 -4.51 -14.02
CA GLY A 4 -2.83 -4.16 -15.45
C GLY A 4 -1.73 -4.82 -16.30
N GLY A 5 -1.32 -6.04 -15.95
CA GLY A 5 -0.21 -6.76 -16.61
C GLY A 5 1.20 -6.36 -16.15
N ARG A 6 1.33 -5.36 -15.28
CA ARG A 6 2.61 -4.94 -14.69
C ARG A 6 2.82 -5.63 -13.35
N ARG A 7 4.07 -5.97 -13.05
CA ARG A 7 4.48 -6.60 -11.79
C ARG A 7 5.20 -5.60 -10.91
N PHE A 8 4.80 -5.58 -9.65
CA PHE A 8 5.35 -4.73 -8.60
C PHE A 8 5.88 -5.58 -7.46
N ARG A 9 7.08 -5.24 -6.99
CA ARG A 9 7.68 -5.82 -5.79
C ARG A 9 7.47 -4.86 -4.63
N VAL A 10 6.67 -5.28 -3.66
CA VAL A 10 6.44 -4.49 -2.44
C VAL A 10 7.04 -5.23 -1.28
N GLN A 11 7.88 -4.53 -0.52
CA GLN A 11 8.36 -5.01 0.76
C GLN A 11 7.48 -4.42 1.86
N VAL A 12 7.05 -5.26 2.79
CA VAL A 12 6.23 -4.86 3.94
C VAL A 12 7.00 -5.25 5.18
N SER A 13 7.39 -4.26 5.98
CA SER A 13 8.06 -4.51 7.25
C SER A 13 7.06 -5.00 8.30
N GLU A 14 7.55 -5.68 9.35
CA GLU A 14 6.70 -6.06 10.49
C GLU A 14 6.09 -4.82 11.16
N GLN A 15 6.86 -3.74 11.28
CA GLN A 15 6.39 -2.46 11.82
C GLN A 15 5.22 -1.89 11.01
N ASP A 16 5.30 -1.90 9.68
CA ASP A 16 4.20 -1.42 8.83
C ASP A 16 2.98 -2.33 8.96
N ARG A 17 3.18 -3.65 8.97
CA ARG A 17 2.08 -4.62 9.14
C ARG A 17 1.37 -4.41 10.49
N ASP A 18 2.12 -4.30 11.57
CA ASP A 18 1.56 -4.15 12.92
C ASP A 18 0.95 -2.76 13.15
N GLY A 19 1.52 -1.72 12.55
CA GLY A 19 1.10 -0.34 12.71
C GLY A 19 -0.05 0.11 11.80
N LEU A 20 -0.26 -0.58 10.67
CA LEU A 20 -1.32 -0.28 9.70
C LEU A 20 -2.44 -1.31 9.69
N ALA A 21 -2.15 -2.59 9.93
CA ALA A 21 -3.16 -3.64 9.76
C ALA A 21 -2.82 -4.94 10.51
N PRO A 22 -2.70 -4.92 11.85
CA PRO A 22 -2.18 -6.05 12.63
C PRO A 22 -3.05 -7.32 12.53
N ARG A 23 -4.34 -7.17 12.18
CA ARG A 23 -5.32 -8.25 12.05
C ARG A 23 -5.64 -8.63 10.60
N VAL A 24 -4.96 -8.01 9.64
CA VAL A 24 -5.20 -8.18 8.21
C VAL A 24 -4.00 -8.88 7.58
N SER A 25 -4.24 -9.65 6.51
CA SER A 25 -3.15 -10.27 5.77
C SER A 25 -2.30 -9.23 5.05
N VAL A 26 -1.01 -9.53 4.85
CA VAL A 26 -0.09 -8.68 4.06
C VAL A 26 -0.63 -8.50 2.63
N GLU A 27 -1.24 -9.52 2.05
CA GLU A 27 -1.81 -9.46 0.71
C GLU A 27 -2.98 -8.47 0.62
N THR A 28 -3.89 -8.47 1.60
CA THR A 28 -4.99 -7.51 1.66
C THR A 28 -4.49 -6.10 1.89
N LEU A 29 -3.53 -5.90 2.82
CA LEU A 29 -2.89 -4.60 3.03
C LEU A 29 -2.31 -4.06 1.71
N VAL A 30 -1.47 -4.84 1.04
CA VAL A 30 -0.86 -4.45 -0.25
C VAL A 30 -1.92 -4.16 -1.31
N SER A 31 -3.00 -4.96 -1.39
CA SER A 31 -4.09 -4.75 -2.35
C SER A 31 -4.81 -3.42 -2.12
N GLU A 32 -5.14 -3.09 -0.86
CA GLU A 32 -5.72 -1.79 -0.48
C GLU A 32 -4.78 -0.63 -0.77
N SER A 33 -3.47 -0.79 -0.50
CA SER A 33 -2.46 0.21 -0.81
C SER A 33 -2.39 0.51 -2.32
N PHE A 34 -2.49 -0.52 -3.16
CA PHE A 34 -2.54 -0.31 -4.61
C PHE A 34 -3.83 0.38 -5.04
N ARG A 35 -4.98 0.07 -4.42
CA ARG A 35 -6.23 0.80 -4.71
C ARG A 35 -6.09 2.28 -4.36
N PHE A 36 -5.56 2.58 -3.17
CA PHE A 36 -5.24 3.94 -2.74
C PHE A 36 -4.37 4.69 -3.74
N LEU A 37 -3.28 4.06 -4.21
CA LEU A 37 -2.37 4.68 -5.19
C LEU A 37 -3.04 4.93 -6.54
N LEU A 38 -3.82 3.96 -7.04
CA LEU A 38 -4.47 4.05 -8.35
C LEU A 38 -5.61 5.08 -8.41
N GLU A 39 -6.19 5.43 -7.26
CA GLU A 39 -7.16 6.52 -7.15
C GLU A 39 -6.50 7.91 -7.30
N ARG A 40 -5.17 8.01 -7.13
CA ARG A 40 -4.41 9.28 -7.09
C ARG A 40 -3.43 9.43 -8.25
N GLU A 41 -2.79 8.35 -8.66
CA GLU A 41 -1.71 8.34 -9.64
C GLU A 41 -1.98 7.31 -10.72
N PRO A 42 -1.61 7.59 -11.99
CA PRO A 42 -1.66 6.57 -13.03
C PRO A 42 -0.68 5.44 -12.67
N VAL A 43 -1.04 4.20 -13.03
CA VAL A 43 -0.21 3.02 -12.75
C VAL A 43 1.25 3.18 -13.25
N THR A 44 1.46 3.94 -14.33
CA THR A 44 2.78 4.26 -14.91
C THR A 44 3.69 5.07 -13.99
N SER A 45 3.13 5.84 -13.06
CA SER A 45 3.88 6.63 -12.07
C SER A 45 4.29 5.82 -10.83
N ILE A 46 3.72 4.63 -10.61
CA ILE A 46 4.02 3.81 -9.44
C ILE A 46 5.39 3.13 -9.63
N LEU A 47 6.26 3.26 -8.62
CA LEU A 47 7.57 2.60 -8.57
C LEU A 47 7.41 1.07 -8.67
N GLU A 48 8.20 0.43 -9.52
CA GLU A 48 8.10 -1.03 -9.73
C GLU A 48 8.57 -1.85 -8.52
N SER A 49 9.42 -1.26 -7.68
CA SER A 49 9.89 -1.85 -6.43
C SER A 49 10.02 -0.80 -5.34
N PHE A 50 9.38 -0.99 -4.20
CA PHE A 50 9.44 -0.07 -3.07
C PHE A 50 9.04 -0.74 -1.75
N ASP A 51 9.42 -0.12 -0.63
CA ASP A 51 8.93 -0.44 0.71
C ASP A 51 7.60 0.26 0.96
N LEU A 52 6.64 -0.41 1.59
CA LEU A 52 5.30 0.15 1.82
C LEU A 52 5.31 1.51 2.52
N SER A 53 6.25 1.71 3.45
CA SER A 53 6.49 2.98 4.16
C SER A 53 6.86 4.16 3.25
N VAL A 54 7.29 3.92 2.02
CA VAL A 54 7.55 4.98 1.04
C VAL A 54 6.26 5.72 0.67
N ILE A 55 5.10 5.05 0.70
CA ILE A 55 3.82 5.65 0.33
C ILE A 55 3.52 6.87 1.23
N GLU A 56 3.74 6.78 2.55
CA GLU A 56 3.49 7.88 3.50
C GLU A 56 4.34 9.12 3.23
N ARG A 57 5.51 8.96 2.60
CA ARG A 57 6.37 10.11 2.25
C ARG A 57 5.79 10.93 1.11
N TYR A 58 5.04 10.31 0.21
CA TYR A 58 4.36 10.96 -0.91
C TYR A 58 2.93 11.36 -0.56
N PHE A 59 2.26 10.55 0.27
CA PHE A 59 0.87 10.73 0.67
C PHE A 59 0.76 10.62 2.20
N PRO A 60 0.92 11.73 2.93
CA PRO A 60 0.86 11.74 4.40
C PRO A 60 -0.47 11.21 4.97
N GLU A 61 -1.56 11.25 4.20
CA GLU A 61 -2.88 10.75 4.58
C GLU A 61 -3.02 9.22 4.52
N TYR A 62 -2.07 8.53 3.86
CA TYR A 62 -2.14 7.11 3.57
C TYR A 62 -2.47 6.26 4.81
N ARG A 63 -1.79 6.53 5.92
CA ARG A 63 -1.99 5.78 7.17
C ARG A 63 -3.42 5.85 7.68
N HIS A 64 -4.00 7.05 7.68
CA HIS A 64 -5.36 7.28 8.15
C HIS A 64 -6.36 6.59 7.23
N GLU A 65 -6.18 6.72 5.92
CA GLU A 65 -7.07 6.11 4.94
C GLU A 65 -7.00 4.58 4.94
N MET A 66 -5.84 3.98 5.21
CA MET A 66 -5.72 2.53 5.40
C MET A 66 -6.44 2.06 6.66
N ALA A 67 -6.38 2.84 7.75
CA ALA A 67 -7.12 2.49 8.97
C ALA A 67 -8.63 2.46 8.71
N ASP A 68 -9.16 3.47 8.02
CA ASP A 68 -10.57 3.56 7.67
C ASP A 68 -11.01 2.41 6.72
N ARG A 69 -10.22 2.11 5.68
CA ARG A 69 -10.53 1.04 4.71
C ARG A 69 -10.47 -0.36 5.32
N LEU A 70 -9.54 -0.57 6.25
CA LEU A 70 -9.29 -1.88 6.86
C LEU A 70 -10.07 -2.10 8.16
N GLY A 71 -10.72 -1.05 8.69
CA GLY A 71 -11.51 -1.13 9.92
C GLY A 71 -10.67 -1.49 11.14
N VAL A 72 -9.44 -0.96 11.22
CA VAL A 72 -8.45 -1.27 12.26
C VAL A 72 -8.26 -0.15 13.28
#